data_AF-A0A1V6PB09-F1
#
_entry.id   AF-A0A1V6PB09-F1
#
_cell.length_a   1.000
_cell.length_b   1.000
_cell.length_c   1.000
_cell.angle_alpha   90.00
_cell.angle_beta   90.00
_cell.angle_gamma   90.00
#
_symmetry.space_group_name_H-M   'P 1'
#
loop_
_entity.id
_entity.type
_entity.pdbx_description
1 polymer ?
#
loop_
_entity_poly.entity_id
_entity_poly.type
_entity_poly.pdbx_seq_one_letter_code
_entity_poly.pdbx_strand_id
1 'polypeptide(L)'
;MPTHKENNLPHIHRYITTHTTEGEAVFISHAQLPDYMPSKPAGDDGEIALLYATTSIPTMVEDEVDIAMYDEFLHQPPGLTTEGGSVFRMVDLRPGKITPMHRTVSLDYGIVLDGRPLETEVYDEPYEKSDGEEKSGGEENK
;
A
#
# COMPACT_ATOMS: atom_id res chain seq x y z
N MET A 1 7.91 28.37 -11.64
CA MET A 1 8.16 27.13 -10.86
C MET A 1 7.00 26.99 -9.91
N PRO A 2 6.23 25.88 -9.89
CA PRO A 2 5.25 25.70 -8.83
C PRO A 2 6.02 25.64 -7.50
N THR A 3 5.68 26.55 -6.60
CA THR A 3 6.25 26.62 -5.26
C THR A 3 5.73 25.43 -4.47
N HIS A 4 6.58 24.46 -4.15
CA HIS A 4 6.24 23.36 -3.26
C HIS A 4 5.80 23.97 -1.91
N LYS A 5 4.50 23.90 -1.62
CA LYS A 5 3.99 24.32 -0.31
C LYS A 5 4.42 23.25 0.69
N GLU A 6 5.21 23.63 1.68
CA GLU A 6 5.66 22.73 2.73
C GLU A 6 4.46 22.08 3.42
N ASN A 7 4.58 20.76 3.63
CA ASN A 7 3.65 19.97 4.39
C ASN A 7 3.94 20.18 5.88
N ASN A 8 2.97 20.73 6.61
CA ASN A 8 3.11 21.05 8.04
C ASN A 8 2.72 19.88 8.95
N LEU A 9 2.53 18.68 8.39
CA LEU A 9 2.22 17.48 9.16
C LEU A 9 3.49 16.94 9.84
N PRO A 10 3.33 16.23 10.98
CA PRO A 10 4.46 15.61 11.67
C PRO A 10 5.25 14.64 10.78
N HIS A 11 6.54 14.49 11.07
CA HIS A 11 7.34 13.47 10.43
C HIS A 11 6.82 12.06 10.72
N ILE A 12 6.86 11.22 9.70
CA ILE A 12 6.41 9.84 9.78
C ILE A 12 7.56 9.00 10.34
N HIS A 13 7.27 8.29 11.43
CA HIS A 13 8.16 7.30 12.01
C HIS A 13 7.54 5.92 11.91
N ARG A 14 8.33 4.94 11.51
CA ARG A 14 7.95 3.53 11.47
C ARG A 14 8.99 2.70 12.22
N TYR A 15 8.50 1.86 13.11
CA TYR A 15 9.28 0.87 13.82
C TYR A 15 8.79 -0.52 13.43
N ILE A 16 9.69 -1.35 12.90
CA ILE A 16 9.40 -2.73 12.49
C ILE A 16 10.01 -3.66 13.53
N THR A 17 9.28 -4.70 13.92
CA THR A 17 9.77 -5.76 14.80
C THR A 17 10.19 -6.99 14.01
N THR A 18 11.19 -7.70 14.50
CA THR A 18 11.74 -8.96 13.98
C THR A 18 12.08 -9.89 15.16
N HIS A 19 12.72 -11.03 14.91
CA HIS A 19 13.16 -11.97 15.94
C HIS A 19 14.68 -12.18 15.91
N THR A 20 15.29 -12.38 17.08
CA THR A 20 16.68 -12.87 17.16
C THR A 20 16.77 -14.35 16.77
N THR A 21 18.00 -14.87 16.66
CA THR A 21 18.24 -16.31 16.45
C THR A 21 17.68 -17.21 17.55
N GLU A 22 17.44 -16.65 18.73
CA GLU A 22 16.83 -17.31 19.89
C GLU A 22 15.30 -17.17 19.92
N GLY A 23 14.72 -16.43 18.96
CA GLY A 23 13.28 -16.18 18.85
C GLY A 23 12.75 -15.04 19.71
N GLU A 24 13.61 -14.16 20.22
CA GLU A 24 13.18 -12.99 21.00
C GLU A 24 12.70 -11.86 20.08
N ALA A 25 11.55 -11.24 20.39
CA ALA A 25 11.03 -10.13 19.62
C ALA A 25 11.84 -8.85 19.87
N VAL A 26 12.38 -8.27 18.79
CA VAL A 26 13.24 -7.07 18.82
C VAL A 26 12.83 -6.09 17.73
N PHE A 27 13.25 -4.83 17.82
CA PHE A 27 13.13 -3.89 16.71
C PHE A 27 14.28 -4.09 15.72
N ILE A 28 14.00 -3.91 14.43
CA ILE A 28 15.06 -3.82 13.43
C ILE A 28 15.97 -2.64 13.74
N SER A 29 17.25 -2.76 13.39
CA SER A 29 18.18 -1.68 13.67
C SER A 29 17.95 -0.48 12.73
N HIS A 30 18.10 0.74 13.25
CA HIS A 30 18.06 1.97 12.45
C HIS A 30 19.08 1.96 11.29
N ALA A 31 20.19 1.22 11.45
CA ALA A 31 21.22 1.08 10.43
C ALA A 31 20.78 0.19 9.25
N GLN A 32 19.86 -0.74 9.49
CA GLN A 32 19.27 -1.61 8.46
C GLN A 32 18.16 -0.87 7.72
N LEU A 33 17.21 -0.28 8.44
CA LEU A 33 16.19 0.60 7.88
C LEU A 33 16.01 1.81 8.78
N PRO A 34 16.08 3.05 8.24
CA PRO A 34 15.81 4.24 9.01
C PRO A 34 14.38 4.26 9.55
N ASP A 35 14.20 4.73 10.79
CA ASP A 35 12.87 4.87 11.38
C ASP A 35 12.07 6.00 10.72
N TYR A 36 12.76 7.02 10.21
CA TYR A 36 12.15 8.16 9.53
C TYR A 36 11.80 7.82 8.09
N MET A 37 10.53 7.97 7.72
CA MET A 37 10.04 7.74 6.36
C MET A 37 9.78 9.05 5.63
N PRO A 38 10.62 9.41 4.63
CA PRO A 38 10.36 10.60 3.83
C PRO A 38 9.15 10.37 2.93
N SER A 39 8.20 11.30 2.99
CA SER A 39 7.14 11.40 2.01
C SER A 39 7.71 11.89 0.67
N LYS A 40 7.12 11.41 -0.43
CA LYS A 40 7.44 11.83 -1.80
C LYS A 40 6.24 12.59 -2.37
N PRO A 41 6.43 13.68 -3.12
CA PRO A 41 5.32 14.38 -3.77
C PRO A 41 4.54 13.45 -4.72
N ALA A 42 3.22 13.41 -4.56
CA ALA A 42 2.29 12.73 -5.44
C ALA A 42 1.61 13.76 -6.35
N GLY A 43 2.42 14.38 -7.21
CA GLY A 43 1.99 15.52 -8.04
C GLY A 43 1.65 16.77 -7.21
N ASP A 44 0.64 17.51 -7.67
CA ASP A 44 0.16 18.71 -6.97
C ASP A 44 -0.87 18.39 -5.87
N ASP A 45 -1.32 17.14 -5.78
CA ASP A 45 -2.45 16.73 -4.95
C ASP A 45 -2.06 16.46 -3.51
N GLY A 46 -0.81 16.05 -3.27
CA GLY A 46 -0.39 15.61 -1.95
C GLY A 46 1.00 15.01 -1.90
N GLU A 47 1.24 14.25 -0.83
CA GLU A 47 2.46 13.49 -0.61
C GLU A 47 2.11 12.04 -0.23
N ILE A 48 2.99 11.11 -0.58
CA ILE A 48 2.85 9.68 -0.30
C ILE A 48 4.10 9.17 0.40
N ALA A 49 3.92 8.38 1.45
CA ALA A 49 4.99 7.62 2.09
C ALA A 49 4.64 6.13 2.10
N LEU A 50 5.53 5.28 1.56
CA LEU A 50 5.39 3.84 1.65
C LEU A 50 5.84 3.38 3.04
N LEU A 51 4.92 2.82 3.83
CA LEU A 51 5.20 2.38 5.19
C LEU A 51 5.60 0.91 5.25
N TYR A 52 4.93 0.04 4.50
CA TYR A 52 5.34 -1.36 4.37
C TYR A 52 4.73 -1.97 3.10
N ALA A 53 5.33 -3.01 2.56
CA ALA A 53 4.76 -3.75 1.45
C ALA A 53 5.26 -5.19 1.44
N THR A 54 4.40 -6.10 0.99
CA THR A 54 4.67 -7.53 0.85
C THR A 54 4.18 -7.98 -0.52
N THR A 55 4.67 -9.12 -1.03
CA THR A 55 4.18 -9.70 -2.30
C THR A 55 3.45 -11.03 -2.11
N SER A 56 3.18 -11.43 -0.87
CA SER A 56 2.44 -12.66 -0.57
C SER A 56 1.50 -12.50 0.61
N ILE A 57 0.37 -13.19 0.53
CA ILE A 57 -0.59 -13.41 1.61
C ILE A 57 -0.88 -14.93 1.66
N PRO A 58 -0.50 -15.65 2.74
CA PRO A 58 0.23 -15.15 3.91
C PRO A 58 1.62 -14.60 3.58
N THR A 59 2.08 -13.62 4.36
CA THR A 59 3.42 -13.03 4.24
C THR A 59 4.45 -13.96 4.85
N MET A 60 5.62 -14.08 4.20
CA MET A 60 6.79 -14.82 4.72
C MET A 60 7.59 -13.90 5.63
N VAL A 61 7.51 -14.13 6.94
CA VAL A 61 8.17 -13.30 7.98
C VAL A 61 9.37 -14.00 8.60
N GLU A 62 9.62 -15.25 8.19
CA GLU A 62 10.79 -16.02 8.55
C GLU A 62 12.04 -15.40 7.91
N ASP A 63 13.14 -15.39 8.65
CA ASP A 63 14.44 -14.91 8.19
C ASP A 63 14.41 -13.51 7.54
N GLU A 64 13.48 -12.66 7.99
CA GLU A 64 13.32 -11.27 7.52
C GLU A 64 13.06 -11.15 6.00
N VAL A 65 12.47 -12.17 5.37
CA VAL A 65 12.19 -12.20 3.92
C VAL A 65 11.31 -11.02 3.49
N ASP A 66 10.28 -10.71 4.27
CA ASP A 66 9.41 -9.57 4.02
C ASP A 66 10.12 -8.22 4.19
N ILE A 67 11.03 -8.10 5.16
CA ILE A 67 11.81 -6.89 5.40
C ILE A 67 12.79 -6.64 4.25
N ALA A 68 13.47 -7.68 3.75
CA ALA A 68 14.38 -7.57 2.62
C ALA A 68 13.66 -7.14 1.34
N MET A 69 12.51 -7.76 1.05
CA MET A 69 11.62 -7.35 -0.04
C MET A 69 11.12 -5.90 0.13
N TYR A 70 10.75 -5.53 1.35
CA TYR A 70 10.31 -4.19 1.64
C TYR A 70 11.43 -3.14 1.42
N ASP A 71 12.68 -3.46 1.78
CA ASP A 71 13.83 -2.60 1.50
C ASP A 71 14.05 -2.40 0.00
N GLU A 72 13.86 -3.44 -0.82
CA GLU A 72 13.88 -3.29 -2.28
C GLU A 72 12.82 -2.28 -2.76
N PHE A 73 11.62 -2.32 -2.17
CA PHE A 73 10.55 -1.38 -2.49
C PHE A 73 10.81 0.07 -2.08
N LEU A 74 11.71 0.34 -1.14
CA LEU A 74 12.14 1.71 -0.84
C LEU A 74 12.95 2.32 -2.00
N HIS A 75 13.69 1.47 -2.71
CA HIS A 75 14.51 1.84 -3.87
C HIS A 75 13.72 1.79 -5.18
N GLN A 76 12.85 0.79 -5.32
CA GLN A 76 12.00 0.56 -6.47
C GLN A 76 10.53 0.48 -6.02
N PRO A 77 9.85 1.63 -5.86
CA PRO A 77 8.49 1.64 -5.33
C PRO A 77 7.54 0.74 -6.13
N PRO A 78 6.68 -0.03 -5.45
CA PRO A 78 5.67 -0.83 -6.12
C PRO A 78 4.65 0.10 -6.80
N GLY A 79 3.82 -0.49 -7.65
CA GLY A 79 2.63 0.19 -8.16
C GLY A 79 1.62 0.52 -7.04
N LEU A 80 0.42 0.96 -7.41
CA LEU A 80 -0.65 1.20 -6.44
C LEU A 80 -1.05 -0.07 -5.68
N THR A 81 -0.76 -1.25 -6.21
CA THR A 81 -0.97 -2.55 -5.58
C THR A 81 0.23 -3.44 -5.83
N THR A 82 0.47 -4.38 -4.93
CA THR A 82 1.38 -5.51 -5.09
C THR A 82 0.58 -6.77 -5.41
N GLU A 83 0.91 -7.46 -6.49
CA GLU A 83 0.24 -8.72 -6.83
C GLU A 83 0.46 -9.75 -5.72
N GLY A 84 -0.62 -10.38 -5.26
CA GLY A 84 -0.58 -11.40 -4.21
C GLY A 84 -0.23 -10.91 -2.80
N GLY A 85 0.02 -9.61 -2.61
CA GLY A 85 0.56 -9.04 -1.38
C GLY A 85 -0.27 -7.92 -0.78
N SER A 86 0.36 -7.13 0.09
CA SER A 86 -0.27 -5.99 0.76
C SER A 86 0.60 -4.74 0.66
N VAL A 87 -0.05 -3.56 0.64
CA VAL A 87 0.63 -2.27 0.65
C VAL A 87 0.07 -1.41 1.77
N PHE A 88 0.93 -0.94 2.66
CA PHE A 88 0.61 0.04 3.69
C PHE A 88 1.31 1.35 3.39
N ARG A 89 0.54 2.43 3.27
CA ARG A 89 1.05 3.76 2.91
C ARG A 89 0.33 4.86 3.67
N MET A 90 1.02 5.98 3.86
CA MET A 90 0.42 7.24 4.28
C MET A 90 0.19 8.13 3.07
N VAL A 91 -0.95 8.80 3.03
CA VAL A 91 -1.31 9.76 1.98
C VAL A 91 -1.73 11.06 2.64
N ASP A 92 -0.97 12.12 2.37
CA ASP A 92 -1.28 13.47 2.81
C ASP A 92 -1.94 14.21 1.66
N LEU A 93 -3.25 14.41 1.73
CA LEU A 93 -4.00 15.14 0.72
C LEU A 93 -4.02 16.63 1.04
N ARG A 94 -3.63 17.46 0.06
CA ARG A 94 -3.67 18.91 0.22
C ARG A 94 -5.11 19.42 0.21
N PRO A 95 -5.41 20.50 0.94
CA PRO A 95 -6.76 21.07 0.99
C PRO A 95 -7.30 21.42 -0.40
N GLY A 96 -8.52 20.97 -0.70
CA GLY A 96 -9.22 21.26 -1.96
C GLY A 96 -8.70 20.51 -3.18
N LYS A 97 -7.81 19.53 -2.99
CA LYS A 97 -7.36 18.65 -4.07
C LYS A 97 -8.25 17.42 -4.17
N ILE A 98 -8.37 16.91 -5.39
CA ILE A 98 -9.15 15.73 -5.74
C ILE A 98 -8.18 14.76 -6.40
N THR A 99 -8.09 13.54 -5.88
CA THR A 99 -7.25 12.51 -6.48
C THR A 99 -7.88 12.00 -7.77
N PRO A 100 -7.09 11.61 -8.79
CA PRO A 100 -7.62 10.98 -9.99
C PRO A 100 -8.45 9.73 -9.67
N MET A 101 -9.59 9.61 -10.33
CA MET A 101 -10.40 8.40 -10.28
C MET A 101 -9.62 7.23 -10.87
N HIS A 102 -9.58 6.12 -10.14
CA HIS A 102 -8.91 4.89 -10.57
C HIS A 102 -9.57 3.68 -9.91
N ARG A 103 -9.31 2.50 -10.48
CA ARG A 103 -9.74 1.21 -9.93
C ARG A 103 -8.52 0.32 -9.72
N THR A 104 -8.42 -0.25 -8.53
CA THR A 104 -7.48 -1.31 -8.18
C THR A 104 -8.24 -2.62 -7.98
N VAL A 105 -7.58 -3.76 -8.20
CA VAL A 105 -8.10 -5.06 -7.78
C VAL A 105 -7.52 -5.35 -6.40
N SER A 106 -8.03 -4.65 -5.39
CA SER A 106 -7.59 -4.74 -4.00
C SER A 106 -8.75 -4.50 -3.03
N LEU A 107 -8.55 -4.87 -1.76
CA LEU A 107 -9.37 -4.43 -0.65
C LEU A 107 -8.54 -3.46 0.18
N ASP A 108 -8.98 -2.20 0.27
CA ASP A 108 -8.22 -1.13 0.91
C ASP A 108 -8.89 -0.72 2.23
N TYR A 109 -8.09 -0.66 3.30
CA TYR A 109 -8.52 -0.10 4.59
C TYR A 109 -7.97 1.33 4.72
N GLY A 110 -8.85 2.32 4.58
CA GLY A 110 -8.52 3.74 4.76
C GLY A 110 -8.75 4.19 6.20
N ILE A 111 -7.74 4.77 6.84
CA ILE A 111 -7.82 5.31 8.20
C ILE A 111 -7.41 6.78 8.15
N VAL A 112 -8.29 7.66 8.62
CA VAL A 112 -8.00 9.10 8.73
C VAL A 112 -7.31 9.36 10.06
N LEU A 113 -6.05 9.81 10.00
CA LEU A 113 -5.25 10.10 11.18
C LEU A 113 -5.41 11.55 11.65
N ASP A 114 -5.51 12.49 10.71
CA ASP A 114 -5.72 13.91 10.97
C ASP A 114 -6.61 14.54 9.88
N GLY A 115 -7.33 15.60 10.23
CA GLY A 115 -8.28 16.29 9.36
C GLY A 115 -9.70 15.73 9.43
N ARG A 116 -10.42 15.86 8.31
CA ARG A 116 -11.81 15.41 8.18
C ARG A 116 -11.89 14.14 7.32
N PRO A 117 -12.95 13.33 7.46
CA PRO A 117 -13.20 12.22 6.54
C PRO A 117 -13.09 12.66 5.09
N LEU A 118 -12.43 11.85 4.27
CA LEU A 118 -12.36 12.08 2.84
C LEU A 118 -13.74 11.92 2.24
N GLU A 119 -14.12 12.87 1.39
CA GLU A 119 -15.28 12.72 0.51
C GLU A 119 -14.86 11.77 -0.62
N THR A 120 -15.52 10.61 -0.70
CA THR A 120 -15.21 9.56 -1.67
C THR A 120 -16.36 9.45 -2.66
N GLU A 121 -16.05 9.66 -3.94
CA GLU A 121 -17.00 9.42 -5.04
C GLU A 121 -16.79 8.02 -5.61
N VAL A 122 -17.89 7.32 -5.92
CA VAL A 122 -17.89 5.98 -6.55
C VAL A 122 -18.75 6.04 -7.80
N TYR A 123 -18.25 5.54 -8.93
CA TYR A 123 -19.05 5.36 -10.13
C TYR A 123 -19.93 4.11 -10.00
N ASP A 124 -21.22 4.26 -10.23
CA ASP A 124 -22.11 3.14 -10.57
C ASP A 124 -21.99 2.87 -12.08
N GLU A 125 -21.07 2.01 -12.49
CA GLU A 125 -21.16 1.40 -13.81
C GLU A 125 -22.16 0.23 -13.75
N PRO A 126 -23.15 0.16 -14.67
CA PRO A 126 -24.07 -0.97 -14.71
C PRO A 126 -23.28 -2.26 -15.02
N TYR A 127 -23.49 -3.29 -14.20
CA TYR A 127 -22.93 -4.61 -14.42
C TYR A 127 -23.59 -5.24 -15.66
N GLU A 128 -22.95 -5.16 -16.83
CA GLU A 128 -23.35 -5.94 -18.00
C GLU A 128 -22.86 -7.39 -17.82
N LYS A 129 -23.79 -8.32 -17.59
CA LYS A 129 -23.51 -9.76 -17.71
C LYS A 129 -23.13 -10.02 -19.17
N SER A 130 -21.90 -10.47 -19.43
CA SER A 130 -21.58 -11.07 -20.72
C SER A 130 -22.34 -12.40 -20.83
N ASP A 131 -23.40 -12.42 -21.64
CA ASP A 131 -24.09 -13.65 -21.99
C ASP A 131 -23.15 -14.56 -22.81
N GLY A 132 -22.84 -15.74 -22.27
CA GLY A 132 -22.38 -16.88 -23.08
C GLY A 132 -21.01 -17.44 -22.74
N GLU A 133 -20.99 -18.52 -21.95
CA GLU A 133 -20.52 -19.84 -22.38
C GLU A 133 -21.02 -20.89 -21.38
N GLU A 134 -22.27 -21.35 -21.57
CA GLU A 134 -22.59 -22.74 -21.19
C GLU A 134 -21.83 -23.65 -22.16
N LYS A 135 -20.73 -24.24 -21.71
CA LYS A 135 -20.21 -25.45 -22.36
C LYS A 135 -20.86 -26.66 -21.70
N SER A 136 -21.93 -27.11 -22.34
CA SER A 136 -22.40 -28.48 -22.26
C SER A 136 -21.34 -29.44 -22.77
N GLY A 137 -21.14 -30.56 -22.06
CA GLY A 137 -20.38 -31.73 -22.51
C GLY A 137 -19.27 -32.07 -21.51
N GLY A 138 -19.22 -33.24 -20.90
CA GLY A 138 -20.03 -34.43 -20.98
C GLY A 138 -19.42 -35.50 -20.06
N GLU A 139 -20.27 -36.44 -19.67
CA GLU A 139 -19.98 -37.81 -19.22
C GLU A 139 -19.06 -38.08 -18.02
N GLU A 140 -19.70 -38.67 -17.01
CA GLU A 140 -19.19 -39.74 -16.16
C GLU A 140 -18.26 -40.71 -16.93
N ASN A 141 -17.12 -41.07 -16.33
CA ASN A 141 -16.80 -42.48 -16.06
C ASN A 141 -15.48 -42.65 -15.28
N LYS A 142 -15.62 -43.35 -14.14
CA LYS A 142 -14.64 -44.15 -13.36
C LYS A 142 -13.43 -43.48 -12.72
#